data_AF-A0A1V9EH15-F1
#
_entry.id   AF-A0A1V9EH15-F1
#
_cell.length_a   1.000
_cell.length_b   1.000
_cell.length_c   1.000
_cell.angle_alpha   90.00
_cell.angle_beta   90.00
_cell.angle_gamma   90.00
#
_symmetry.space_group_name_H-M   'P 1'
#
loop_
_entity.id
_entity.type
_entity.pdbx_description
1 polymer ?
#
loop_
_entity_poly.entity_id
_entity_poly.type
_entity_poly.pdbx_seq_one_letter_code
_entity_poly.pdbx_strand_id
1 'polypeptide(L)'
;MAENFCMRLFRENNNYSKETVAKVLQMTEEQYEDLESGNTFLKFEIAQKLDSLYKNDTPYCYIFGLQNELLETQKKVFDLLKNQEADKTPCMPDEVEASHDNPDFNNDGSEVDAIQGNSACLDEQDGEPILLLDLVTQDPTLVIMTIFKKWGIDSIHDGLWNWLEAAICNNNSTCELEDTRLQVMTLYKNLLQLVGALYLLNEKSKSQENADNNLPVGLLDEQINQADAVIENFFKEYNLKRFRYLIREWLDAGISSDTGHYEKGYQRSHLLWLAEHLQCLVEAAFHLYS
;
A
#
# COMPACT_ATOMS: atom_id res chain seq x y z
N MET A 1 2.39 -2.75 22.57
CA MET A 1 3.13 -1.82 21.69
C MET A 1 4.14 -2.69 20.95
N ALA A 2 4.20 -2.61 19.62
CA ALA A 2 5.06 -3.49 18.84
C ALA A 2 6.51 -3.00 18.89
N GLU A 3 7.45 -3.94 18.92
CA GLU A 3 8.89 -3.66 18.93
C GLU A 3 9.31 -2.82 17.69
N ASN A 4 10.26 -1.90 17.85
CA ASN A 4 10.80 -1.08 16.75
C ASN A 4 11.84 -1.85 15.94
N PHE A 5 11.36 -2.89 15.26
CA PHE A 5 12.14 -3.88 14.53
C PHE A 5 13.21 -3.28 13.60
N CYS A 6 12.82 -2.30 12.78
CA CYS A 6 13.74 -1.63 11.86
C CYS A 6 14.97 -1.06 12.57
N MET A 7 14.80 -0.51 13.78
CA MET A 7 15.92 0.06 14.53
C MET A 7 16.95 -0.99 14.94
N ARG A 8 16.49 -2.15 15.43
CA ARG A 8 17.34 -3.28 15.80
C ARG A 8 18.08 -3.82 14.59
N LEU A 9 17.35 -4.10 13.50
CA LEU A 9 17.91 -4.64 12.27
C LEU A 9 19.02 -3.74 11.71
N PHE A 10 18.78 -2.42 11.62
CA PHE A 10 19.80 -1.50 11.12
C PHE A 10 20.99 -1.37 12.06
N ARG A 11 20.75 -1.37 13.38
CA ARG A 11 21.84 -1.38 14.37
C ARG A 11 22.74 -2.61 14.18
N GLU A 12 22.15 -3.79 14.05
CA GLU A 12 22.87 -5.06 13.95
C GLU A 12 23.60 -5.20 12.61
N ASN A 13 22.95 -4.85 11.49
CA ASN A 13 23.57 -4.85 10.17
C ASN A 13 24.78 -3.91 10.07
N ASN A 14 24.76 -2.80 10.81
CA ASN A 14 25.88 -1.86 10.88
C ASN A 14 26.89 -2.18 12.00
N ASN A 15 26.72 -3.31 12.71
CA ASN A 15 27.55 -3.73 13.85
C ASN A 15 27.67 -2.66 14.96
N TYR A 16 26.59 -1.91 15.21
CA TYR A 16 26.54 -0.94 16.30
C TYR A 16 26.04 -1.59 17.60
N SER A 17 26.65 -1.23 18.73
CA SER A 17 26.10 -1.55 20.06
C SER A 17 24.99 -0.58 20.44
N LYS A 18 24.08 -0.98 21.34
CA LYS A 18 23.03 -0.11 21.88
C LYS A 18 23.62 1.16 22.50
N GLU A 19 24.70 1.03 23.28
CA GLU A 19 25.47 2.16 23.82
C GLU A 19 25.97 3.13 22.73
N THR A 20 26.48 2.60 21.61
CA THR A 20 26.98 3.43 20.50
C THR A 20 25.86 4.25 19.88
N VAL A 21 24.72 3.63 19.58
CA VAL A 21 23.57 4.32 19.01
C VAL A 21 22.99 5.33 20.01
N ALA A 22 22.82 4.95 21.27
CA ALA A 22 22.35 5.83 22.34
C ALA A 22 23.20 7.10 22.46
N LYS A 23 24.53 6.96 22.39
CA LYS A 23 25.47 8.09 22.42
C LYS A 23 25.30 9.04 21.23
N VAL A 24 25.08 8.52 20.02
CA VAL A 24 24.79 9.34 18.83
C VAL A 24 23.48 10.10 19.00
N LEU A 25 22.47 9.44 19.56
CA LEU A 25 21.15 10.03 19.79
C LEU A 25 21.09 10.96 21.01
N GLN A 26 22.18 11.06 21.80
CA GLN A 26 22.27 11.84 23.03
C GLN A 26 21.26 11.39 24.09
N MET A 27 21.11 10.07 24.24
CA MET A 27 20.27 9.44 25.26
C MET A 27 21.05 8.33 25.99
N THR A 28 20.49 7.81 27.08
CA THR A 28 21.03 6.66 27.79
C THR A 28 20.78 5.36 27.04
N GLU A 29 21.57 4.33 27.32
CA GLU A 29 21.37 3.00 26.74
C GLU A 29 19.99 2.42 27.09
N GLU A 30 19.52 2.61 28.33
CA GLU A 30 18.18 2.21 28.78
C GLU A 30 17.07 2.90 27.99
N GLN A 31 17.19 4.21 27.75
CA GLN A 31 16.22 4.95 26.91
C GLN A 31 16.21 4.45 25.47
N TYR A 32 17.38 4.11 24.93
CA TYR A 32 17.45 3.51 23.59
C TYR A 32 16.88 2.10 23.56
N GLU A 33 17.10 1.31 24.60
CA GLU A 33 16.53 -0.04 24.73
C GLU A 33 15.00 0.01 24.82
N ASP A 34 14.43 0.94 25.57
CA ASP A 34 12.98 1.17 25.61
C ASP A 34 12.44 1.62 24.25
N LEU A 35 13.19 2.46 23.55
CA LEU A 35 12.85 2.89 22.20
C LEU A 35 12.90 1.70 21.23
N GLU A 36 13.98 0.93 21.18
CA GLU A 36 14.12 -0.26 20.32
C GLU A 36 13.07 -1.33 20.63
N SER A 37 12.72 -1.52 21.91
CA SER A 37 11.70 -2.48 22.35
C SER A 37 10.27 -2.03 22.07
N GLY A 38 10.08 -0.79 21.58
CA GLY A 38 8.76 -0.23 21.31
C GLY A 38 8.00 0.22 22.57
N ASN A 39 8.66 0.32 23.72
CA ASN A 39 8.07 0.86 24.95
C ASN A 39 7.94 2.39 24.88
N THR A 40 8.81 3.03 24.10
CA THR A 40 8.76 4.48 23.85
C THR A 40 8.55 4.76 22.36
N PHE A 41 7.79 5.81 22.06
CA PHE A 41 7.54 6.24 20.69
C PHE A 41 8.81 6.82 20.04
N LEU A 42 9.03 6.45 18.77
CA LEU A 42 10.08 7.04 17.95
C LEU A 42 9.64 8.42 17.48
N LYS A 43 10.23 9.45 18.08
CA LYS A 43 10.04 10.85 17.67
C LYS A 43 10.77 11.15 16.37
N PHE A 44 10.21 12.09 15.61
CA PHE A 44 10.75 12.54 14.33
C PHE A 44 12.22 12.98 14.39
N GLU A 45 12.62 13.74 15.41
CA GLU A 45 14.01 14.24 15.51
C GLU A 45 15.01 13.12 15.81
N ILE A 46 14.56 12.06 16.48
CA ILE A 46 15.37 10.86 16.74
C ILE A 46 15.47 10.02 15.47
N ALA A 47 14.35 9.85 14.77
CA ALA A 47 14.26 9.16 13.50
C ALA A 47 15.20 9.75 12.42
N GLN A 48 15.26 11.07 12.29
CA GLN A 48 16.21 11.75 11.37
C GLN A 48 17.68 11.42 11.69
N LYS A 49 18.03 11.38 12.97
CA LYS A 49 19.40 11.06 13.41
C LYS A 49 19.75 9.59 13.13
N LEU A 50 18.78 8.69 13.31
CA LEU A 50 18.95 7.26 13.02
C LEU A 50 19.21 7.02 11.52
N ASP A 51 18.45 7.65 10.63
CA ASP A 51 18.69 7.50 9.19
C ASP A 51 20.04 8.08 8.76
N SER A 52 20.42 9.22 9.36
CA SER A 52 21.75 9.81 9.13
C SER A 52 22.88 8.88 9.61
N LEU A 53 22.65 8.14 10.70
CA LEU A 53 23.61 7.18 11.26
C LEU A 53 23.73 5.94 10.38
N TYR A 54 22.61 5.35 9.98
CA TYR A 54 22.59 4.09 9.24
C TYR A 54 22.89 4.23 7.75
N LYS A 55 22.78 5.45 7.18
CA LYS A 55 23.06 5.74 5.76
C LYS A 55 22.34 4.79 4.80
N ASN A 56 21.12 4.42 5.14
CA ASN A 56 20.31 3.54 4.30
C ASN A 56 19.84 4.28 3.04
N ASP A 57 19.75 3.57 1.91
CA ASP A 57 19.19 4.11 0.66
C ASP A 57 17.73 4.56 0.80
N THR A 58 17.03 4.12 1.85
CA THR A 58 15.65 4.47 2.15
C THR A 58 15.55 4.94 3.60
N PRO A 59 14.93 6.10 3.88
CA PRO A 59 14.90 6.71 5.20
C PRO A 59 13.78 6.08 6.05
N TYR A 60 13.95 4.80 6.41
CA TYR A 60 12.94 4.01 7.11
C TYR A 60 12.63 4.55 8.50
N CYS A 61 13.65 4.96 9.27
CA CYS A 61 13.41 5.49 10.60
C CYS A 61 12.62 6.80 10.52
N TYR A 62 12.95 7.68 9.56
CA TYR A 62 12.25 8.93 9.28
C TYR A 62 10.78 8.73 8.93
N ILE A 63 10.48 7.81 8.01
CA ILE A 63 9.09 7.50 7.63
C ILE A 63 8.31 7.05 8.86
N PHE A 64 8.87 6.14 9.66
CA PHE A 64 8.23 5.64 10.87
C PHE A 64 8.05 6.73 11.95
N GLY A 65 9.04 7.61 12.11
CA GLY A 65 8.96 8.76 13.00
C GLY A 65 7.85 9.75 12.60
N LEU A 66 7.71 10.04 11.30
CA LEU A 66 6.62 10.87 10.78
C LEU A 66 5.24 10.25 11.00
N GLN A 67 5.10 8.94 10.77
CA GLN A 67 3.84 8.23 11.01
C GLN A 67 3.42 8.33 12.49
N ASN A 68 4.35 8.16 13.42
CA ASN A 68 4.07 8.29 14.85
C ASN A 68 3.62 9.71 15.23
N GLU A 69 4.30 10.74 14.71
CA GLU A 69 3.94 12.14 14.98
C GLU A 69 2.57 12.51 14.39
N LEU A 70 2.26 11.99 13.19
CA LEU A 70 0.96 12.14 12.57
C LEU A 70 -0.14 11.51 13.43
N LEU A 71 0.07 10.29 13.91
CA LEU A 71 -0.88 9.57 14.76
C LEU A 71 -1.11 10.31 16.10
N GLU A 72 -0.04 10.84 16.71
CA GLU A 72 -0.14 11.63 17.93
C GLU A 72 -0.94 12.92 17.70
N THR A 73 -0.70 13.58 16.56
CA THR A 73 -1.42 14.79 16.17
C THR A 73 -2.90 14.51 15.93
N GLN A 74 -3.23 13.42 15.23
CA GLN A 74 -4.62 12.99 15.02
C GLN A 74 -5.34 12.72 16.34
N LYS A 75 -4.67 12.02 17.28
CA LYS A 75 -5.23 11.76 18.61
C LYS A 75 -5.54 13.05 19.37
N LYS A 76 -4.60 14.01 19.36
CA LYS A 76 -4.79 15.33 20.00
C LYS A 76 -5.99 16.08 19.40
N VAL A 77 -6.12 16.08 18.07
CA VAL A 77 -7.27 16.70 17.39
C VAL A 77 -8.58 16.03 17.82
N PHE A 78 -8.61 14.71 17.89
CA PHE A 78 -9.81 13.98 18.29
C PHE A 78 -10.20 14.26 19.75
N ASP A 79 -9.24 14.34 20.66
CA ASP A 79 -9.48 14.69 22.07
C ASP A 79 -10.01 16.14 22.19
N LEU A 80 -9.49 17.09 21.38
CA LEU A 80 -10.00 18.46 21.33
C LEU A 80 -11.45 18.53 20.83
N LEU A 81 -11.79 17.77 19.80
CA LEU A 81 -13.15 17.72 19.26
C LEU A 81 -14.15 17.16 20.30
N LYS A 82 -13.77 16.09 21.01
CA LYS A 82 -14.60 15.54 22.11
C LYS A 82 -14.82 16.55 23.23
N ASN A 83 -13.80 17.31 23.60
CA ASN A 83 -13.92 18.32 24.64
C ASN A 83 -14.81 19.49 24.21
N GLN A 84 -14.79 19.87 22.92
CA GLN A 84 -15.71 20.90 22.38
C GLN A 84 -17.17 20.43 22.36
N GLU A 85 -17.43 19.15 22.15
CA GLU A 85 -18.78 18.59 22.24
C GLU A 85 -19.28 18.52 23.68
N ALA A 86 -18.41 18.25 24.65
CA ALA A 86 -18.75 18.23 26.07
C ALA A 86 -19.07 19.63 26.63
N ASP A 87 -18.42 20.69 26.12
CA ASP A 87 -18.68 22.08 26.53
C ASP A 87 -19.95 22.68 25.91
N LYS A 88 -20.54 22.04 24.90
CA LYS A 88 -21.91 22.36 24.44
C LYS A 88 -22.93 21.80 25.42
N THR A 89 -23.03 22.44 26.59
CA THR A 89 -24.16 22.26 27.49
C THR A 89 -25.44 22.57 26.70
N PRO A 90 -26.48 21.71 26.70
CA PRO A 90 -27.72 22.03 26.03
C PRO A 90 -28.36 23.22 26.75
N CYS A 91 -28.32 24.41 26.15
CA CYS A 91 -29.30 25.43 26.45
C CYS A 91 -30.65 24.87 26.00
N MET A 92 -31.40 24.31 26.95
CA MET A 92 -32.83 24.02 26.79
C MET A 92 -33.51 25.30 26.29
N PRO A 93 -34.12 25.32 25.09
CA PRO A 93 -35.16 26.27 24.81
C PRO A 93 -36.41 25.79 25.53
N ASP A 94 -36.97 26.66 26.36
CA ASP A 94 -38.28 26.46 26.97
C ASP A 94 -39.32 26.06 25.92
N GLU A 95 -40.16 25.10 26.32
CA GLU A 95 -41.29 24.57 25.59
C GLU A 95 -42.17 25.68 25.00
N VAL A 96 -42.34 25.66 23.68
CA VAL A 96 -43.49 26.30 23.03
C VAL A 96 -44.16 25.24 22.16
N GLU A 97 -45.27 24.73 22.68
CA GLU A 97 -46.27 23.98 21.93
C GLU A 97 -46.81 24.83 20.77
N ALA A 98 -46.68 24.33 19.54
CA ALA A 98 -47.57 24.70 18.45
C ALA A 98 -47.62 23.58 17.42
N SER A 99 -48.74 22.84 17.47
CA SER A 99 -49.39 22.19 16.34
C SER A 99 -49.28 23.00 15.04
N HIS A 100 -49.07 22.35 13.89
CA HIS A 100 -49.83 22.56 12.65
C HIS A 100 -49.36 21.56 11.56
N ASP A 101 -50.32 20.76 11.11
CA ASP A 101 -50.61 20.39 9.72
C ASP A 101 -49.48 19.96 8.77
N ASN A 102 -49.52 18.66 8.45
CA ASN A 102 -48.99 18.10 7.21
C ASN A 102 -49.89 18.48 6.03
N PRO A 103 -49.30 18.91 4.90
CA PRO A 103 -49.84 18.60 3.60
C PRO A 103 -48.92 17.64 2.83
N ASP A 104 -49.55 16.63 2.24
CA ASP A 104 -49.05 15.83 1.14
C ASP A 104 -48.45 16.70 0.04
N PHE A 105 -47.27 16.31 -0.49
CA PHE A 105 -46.88 16.69 -1.84
C PHE A 105 -46.19 15.55 -2.59
N ASN A 106 -46.73 15.36 -3.79
CA ASN A 106 -46.43 14.35 -4.78
C ASN A 106 -45.03 14.52 -5.41
N ASN A 107 -44.41 13.38 -5.69
CA ASN A 107 -43.94 12.92 -7.01
C ASN A 107 -43.58 13.99 -8.07
N ASP A 108 -42.29 14.12 -8.38
CA ASP A 108 -41.72 14.38 -9.72
C ASP A 108 -40.19 14.17 -9.59
N GLY A 109 -39.44 13.46 -10.43
CA GLY A 109 -39.66 13.16 -11.83
C GLY A 109 -38.73 13.98 -12.74
N SER A 110 -37.40 13.95 -12.54
CA SER A 110 -36.44 14.35 -13.60
C SER A 110 -35.05 13.78 -13.28
N GLU A 111 -34.53 12.83 -14.07
CA GLU A 111 -33.86 13.03 -15.37
C GLU A 111 -32.34 12.90 -15.14
N VAL A 112 -31.85 11.70 -15.41
CA VAL A 112 -30.45 11.30 -15.27
C VAL A 112 -29.82 11.53 -16.64
N ASP A 113 -29.07 12.62 -16.78
CA ASP A 113 -28.36 12.91 -18.02
C ASP A 113 -27.24 11.89 -18.26
N ALA A 114 -27.33 11.27 -19.43
CA ALA A 114 -26.42 10.28 -19.95
C ALA A 114 -25.06 10.91 -20.29
N ILE A 115 -24.01 10.49 -19.58
CA ILE A 115 -22.63 10.65 -20.04
C ILE A 115 -22.32 9.46 -20.96
N GLN A 116 -22.56 9.67 -22.25
CA GLN A 116 -22.20 8.75 -23.32
C GLN A 116 -20.74 9.03 -23.71
N GLY A 117 -19.81 8.42 -22.97
CA GLY A 117 -18.40 8.33 -23.32
C GLY A 117 -18.12 6.97 -23.94
N ASN A 118 -17.86 6.94 -25.25
CA ASN A 118 -17.51 5.75 -26.03
C ASN A 118 -16.29 5.02 -25.42
N SER A 119 -16.56 4.03 -24.57
CA SER A 119 -15.61 2.97 -24.27
C SER A 119 -15.86 1.86 -25.28
N ALA A 120 -14.92 1.63 -26.18
CA ALA A 120 -14.78 0.32 -26.81
C ALA A 120 -14.38 -0.67 -25.70
N CYS A 121 -15.39 -1.09 -24.93
CA CYS A 121 -15.33 -2.25 -24.07
C CYS A 121 -15.62 -3.45 -24.97
N LEU A 122 -14.84 -4.51 -24.74
CA LEU A 122 -15.09 -5.86 -25.22
C LEU A 122 -16.60 -6.11 -25.26
N ASP A 123 -17.12 -6.38 -26.47
CA ASP A 123 -18.53 -6.71 -26.66
C ASP A 123 -18.93 -7.73 -25.59
N GLU A 124 -19.96 -7.41 -24.80
CA GLU A 124 -20.64 -8.33 -23.89
C GLU A 124 -21.28 -9.44 -24.72
N GLN A 125 -20.48 -10.38 -25.18
CA GLN A 125 -20.96 -11.67 -25.64
C GLN A 125 -21.36 -12.45 -24.39
N ASP A 126 -22.54 -13.09 -24.44
CA ASP A 126 -23.14 -13.99 -23.42
C ASP A 126 -22.29 -15.26 -23.14
N GLY A 127 -20.97 -15.11 -23.06
CA GLY A 127 -20.01 -16.13 -22.67
C GLY A 127 -19.72 -16.07 -21.18
N GLU A 128 -19.37 -17.23 -20.62
CA GLU A 128 -18.87 -17.33 -19.25
C GLU A 128 -17.70 -16.33 -19.05
N PRO A 129 -17.67 -15.58 -17.94
CA PRO A 129 -16.62 -14.59 -17.70
C PRO A 129 -15.25 -15.28 -17.72
N ILE A 130 -14.41 -14.89 -18.68
CA ILE A 130 -13.06 -15.44 -18.83
C ILE A 130 -12.18 -14.88 -17.69
N LEU A 131 -11.55 -15.78 -16.93
CA LEU A 131 -10.59 -15.39 -15.91
C LEU A 131 -9.33 -14.84 -16.57
N LEU A 132 -8.81 -13.70 -16.08
CA LEU A 132 -7.59 -13.09 -16.63
C LEU A 132 -6.41 -14.06 -16.62
N LEU A 133 -6.36 -14.94 -15.61
CA LEU A 133 -5.31 -15.96 -15.48
C LEU A 133 -5.30 -16.95 -16.65
N ASP A 134 -6.48 -17.28 -17.21
CA ASP A 134 -6.57 -18.20 -18.36
C ASP A 134 -6.09 -17.52 -19.65
N LEU A 135 -6.23 -16.18 -19.72
CA LEU A 135 -5.75 -15.38 -20.85
C LEU A 135 -4.24 -15.17 -20.82
N VAL A 136 -3.58 -15.27 -19.65
CA VAL A 136 -2.13 -15.04 -19.52
C VAL A 136 -1.31 -15.92 -20.46
N THR A 137 -1.73 -17.17 -20.66
CA THR A 137 -1.02 -18.11 -21.56
C THR A 137 -1.28 -17.86 -23.04
N GLN A 138 -2.38 -17.17 -23.37
CA GLN A 138 -2.84 -16.93 -24.73
C GLN A 138 -2.35 -15.59 -25.27
N ASP A 139 -2.50 -14.53 -24.47
CA ASP A 139 -2.09 -13.17 -24.80
C ASP A 139 -1.67 -12.40 -23.53
N PRO A 140 -0.42 -12.57 -23.07
CA PRO A 140 0.07 -11.91 -21.87
C PRO A 140 0.09 -10.38 -22.00
N THR A 141 0.28 -9.85 -23.21
CA THR A 141 0.25 -8.40 -23.47
C THR A 141 -1.14 -7.84 -23.23
N LEU A 142 -2.17 -8.52 -23.74
CA LEU A 142 -3.57 -8.11 -23.52
C LEU A 142 -3.95 -8.11 -22.03
N VAL A 143 -3.45 -9.09 -21.26
CA VAL A 143 -3.67 -9.13 -19.80
C VAL A 143 -3.06 -7.89 -19.14
N ILE A 144 -1.80 -7.57 -19.44
CA ILE A 144 -1.12 -6.38 -18.90
C ILE A 144 -1.90 -5.10 -19.26
N MET A 145 -2.29 -4.95 -20.52
CA MET A 145 -3.09 -3.81 -20.99
C MET A 145 -4.43 -3.70 -20.26
N THR A 146 -5.12 -4.83 -20.07
CA THR A 146 -6.42 -4.89 -19.41
C THR A 146 -6.34 -4.47 -17.95
N ILE A 147 -5.28 -4.90 -17.26
CA ILE A 147 -5.04 -4.54 -15.87
C ILE A 147 -4.76 -3.05 -15.75
N PHE A 148 -3.82 -2.50 -16.55
CA PHE A 148 -3.50 -1.07 -16.50
C PHE A 148 -4.60 -0.15 -17.05
N LYS A 149 -5.54 -0.67 -17.87
CA LYS A 149 -6.76 0.06 -18.25
C LYS A 149 -7.72 0.21 -17.07
N LYS A 150 -7.83 -0.82 -16.22
CA LYS A 150 -8.72 -0.83 -15.06
C LYS A 150 -8.10 -0.16 -13.83
N TRP A 151 -6.79 -0.30 -13.66
CA TRP A 151 -6.04 0.17 -12.50
C TRP A 151 -4.89 1.06 -12.96
N GLY A 152 -4.92 2.32 -12.56
CA GLY A 152 -3.78 3.22 -12.73
C GLY A 152 -2.56 2.71 -11.95
N ILE A 153 -1.36 3.02 -12.44
CA ILE A 153 -0.11 2.63 -11.78
C ILE A 153 -0.05 3.12 -10.33
N ASP A 154 -0.48 4.35 -10.07
CA ASP A 154 -0.51 4.93 -8.73
C ASP A 154 -1.44 4.15 -7.79
N SER A 155 -2.61 3.71 -8.28
CA SER A 155 -3.54 2.90 -7.50
C SER A 155 -2.96 1.53 -7.14
N ILE A 156 -2.18 0.92 -8.05
CA ILE A 156 -1.48 -0.33 -7.77
C ILE A 156 -0.38 -0.07 -6.71
N HIS A 157 0.38 1.02 -6.83
CA HIS A 157 1.41 1.38 -5.86
C HIS A 157 0.84 1.62 -4.45
N ASP A 158 -0.20 2.45 -4.34
CA ASP A 158 -0.89 2.71 -3.07
C ASP A 158 -1.47 1.42 -2.48
N GLY A 159 -2.06 0.57 -3.33
CA GLY A 159 -2.56 -0.73 -2.93
C GLY A 159 -1.47 -1.65 -2.37
N LEU A 160 -0.32 -1.72 -3.05
CA LEU A 160 0.84 -2.51 -2.60
C LEU A 160 1.43 -1.97 -1.29
N TRP A 161 1.48 -0.65 -1.12
CA TRP A 161 1.94 -0.02 0.12
C TRP A 161 1.01 -0.38 1.29
N ASN A 162 -0.29 -0.17 1.13
CA ASN A 162 -1.28 -0.49 2.17
C ASN A 162 -1.23 -1.98 2.53
N TRP A 163 -1.00 -2.86 1.54
CA TRP A 163 -0.83 -4.29 1.76
C TRP A 163 0.45 -4.62 2.52
N LEU A 164 1.57 -3.97 2.20
CA LEU A 164 2.81 -4.14 2.94
C LEU A 164 2.62 -3.72 4.40
N GLU A 165 2.07 -2.54 4.62
CA GLU A 165 1.86 -1.96 5.95
C GLU A 165 0.97 -2.86 6.81
N ALA A 166 -0.14 -3.36 6.26
CA ALA A 166 -1.01 -4.30 6.96
C ALA A 166 -0.27 -5.60 7.34
N ALA A 167 0.52 -6.15 6.42
CA ALA A 167 1.21 -7.41 6.64
C ALA A 167 2.32 -7.33 7.69
N ILE A 168 3.14 -6.27 7.67
CA ILE A 168 4.24 -6.10 8.63
C ILE A 168 3.74 -5.72 10.02
N CYS A 169 2.59 -5.05 10.12
CA CYS A 169 1.96 -4.70 11.39
C CYS A 169 1.16 -5.87 12.01
N ASN A 170 0.89 -6.93 11.25
CA ASN A 170 0.11 -8.07 11.72
C ASN A 170 0.98 -9.10 12.45
N ASN A 171 0.98 -9.01 13.79
CA ASN A 171 1.67 -9.95 14.69
C ASN A 171 0.97 -11.31 14.84
N ASN A 172 -0.18 -11.54 14.21
CA ASN A 172 -0.96 -12.77 14.32
C ASN A 172 -1.04 -13.53 12.99
N SER A 173 0.00 -13.43 12.16
CA SER A 173 0.04 -14.00 10.81
C SER A 173 1.34 -14.74 10.53
N THR A 174 1.45 -15.33 9.34
CA THR A 174 2.72 -15.89 8.82
C THR A 174 3.85 -14.87 8.79
N CYS A 175 3.53 -13.57 8.76
CA CYS A 175 4.46 -12.46 8.86
C CYS A 175 4.80 -12.05 10.31
N GLU A 176 4.46 -12.84 11.33
CA GLU A 176 4.95 -12.61 12.71
C GLU A 176 6.48 -12.78 12.77
N LEU A 177 7.01 -13.74 12.02
CA LEU A 177 8.45 -14.02 11.99
C LEU A 177 9.21 -12.92 11.24
N GLU A 178 10.30 -12.48 11.86
CA GLU A 178 11.21 -11.46 11.35
C GLU A 178 11.69 -11.75 9.91
N ASP A 179 12.18 -12.96 9.67
CA ASP A 179 12.66 -13.37 8.35
C ASP A 179 11.56 -13.31 7.28
N THR A 180 10.30 -13.55 7.66
CA THR A 180 9.16 -13.45 6.75
C THR A 180 8.85 -11.98 6.43
N ARG A 181 8.88 -11.09 7.42
CA ARG A 181 8.68 -9.64 7.18
C ARG A 181 9.72 -9.09 6.22
N LEU A 182 10.99 -9.44 6.43
CA LEU A 182 12.07 -9.01 5.55
C LEU A 182 11.88 -9.55 4.12
N GLN A 183 11.45 -10.80 3.97
CA GLN A 183 11.10 -11.36 2.66
C GLN A 183 9.96 -10.61 1.97
N VAL A 184 8.90 -10.24 2.71
CA VAL A 184 7.77 -9.48 2.17
C VAL A 184 8.19 -8.06 1.79
N MET A 185 8.99 -7.37 2.61
CA MET A 185 9.54 -6.05 2.29
C MET A 185 10.43 -6.08 1.04
N THR A 186 11.27 -7.11 0.92
CA THR A 186 12.14 -7.30 -0.25
C THR A 186 11.29 -7.58 -1.50
N LEU A 187 10.28 -8.45 -1.38
CA LEU A 187 9.34 -8.74 -2.46
C LEU A 187 8.59 -7.48 -2.91
N TYR A 188 8.09 -6.66 -1.98
CA TYR A 188 7.42 -5.39 -2.29
C TYR A 188 8.30 -4.48 -3.14
N LYS A 189 9.56 -4.26 -2.74
CA LYS A 189 10.50 -3.42 -3.50
C LYS A 189 10.70 -3.95 -4.92
N ASN A 190 10.90 -5.26 -5.06
CA ASN A 190 11.12 -5.91 -6.35
C ASN A 190 9.86 -5.89 -7.24
N LEU A 191 8.68 -6.01 -6.63
CA LEU A 191 7.39 -5.90 -7.32
C LEU A 191 7.12 -4.49 -7.84
N LEU A 192 7.44 -3.43 -7.08
CA LEU A 192 7.29 -2.06 -7.58
C LEU A 192 8.09 -1.85 -8.86
N GLN A 193 9.34 -2.35 -8.89
CA GLN A 193 10.18 -2.27 -10.09
C GLN A 193 9.59 -3.06 -11.26
N LEU A 194 9.13 -4.29 -11.01
CA LEU A 194 8.50 -5.12 -12.03
C LEU A 194 7.23 -4.47 -12.59
N VAL A 195 6.32 -4.02 -11.74
CA VAL A 195 5.07 -3.38 -12.14
C VAL A 195 5.35 -2.10 -12.93
N GLY A 196 6.31 -1.29 -12.49
CA GLY A 196 6.76 -0.11 -13.24
C GLY A 196 7.31 -0.46 -14.63
N ALA A 197 8.13 -1.52 -14.74
CA ALA A 197 8.66 -1.97 -16.03
C ALA A 197 7.54 -2.45 -16.98
N LEU A 198 6.57 -3.21 -16.46
CA LEU A 198 5.40 -3.66 -17.25
C LEU A 198 4.53 -2.49 -17.70
N TYR A 199 4.37 -1.48 -16.84
CA TYR A 199 3.66 -0.25 -17.20
C TYR A 199 4.35 0.48 -18.36
N LEU A 200 5.68 0.61 -18.32
CA LEU A 200 6.45 1.23 -19.41
C LEU A 200 6.33 0.45 -20.73
N LEU A 201 6.34 -0.89 -20.68
CA LEU A 201 6.12 -1.71 -21.87
C LEU A 201 4.71 -1.50 -22.44
N ASN A 202 3.70 -1.44 -21.57
CA ASN A 202 2.33 -1.14 -21.93
C ASN A 202 2.18 0.25 -22.58
N GLU A 203 2.78 1.28 -22.00
CA GLU A 203 2.72 2.64 -22.58
C GLU A 203 3.45 2.72 -23.92
N LYS A 204 4.63 2.09 -24.06
CA LYS A 204 5.35 2.01 -25.35
C LYS A 204 4.50 1.37 -26.45
N SER A 205 3.63 0.41 -26.11
CA SER A 205 2.72 -0.22 -27.08
C SER A 205 1.58 0.71 -27.53
N LYS A 206 1.20 1.70 -26.71
CA LYS A 206 0.16 2.69 -27.01
C LYS A 206 0.71 3.91 -27.76
N SER A 207 1.94 4.31 -27.48
CA SER A 207 2.52 5.58 -27.93
C SER A 207 3.13 5.55 -29.34
N GLN A 208 2.33 5.16 -30.36
CA GLN A 208 2.52 5.77 -31.69
C GLN A 208 1.84 7.15 -31.80
N GLU A 209 0.89 7.51 -30.92
CA GLU A 209 0.14 8.77 -31.11
C GLU A 209 0.17 9.81 -29.98
N ASN A 210 0.31 9.51 -28.68
CA ASN A 210 0.50 10.55 -27.65
C ASN A 210 1.11 9.93 -26.37
N ALA A 211 2.34 10.26 -26.00
CA ALA A 211 2.95 9.84 -24.74
C ALA A 211 2.67 10.91 -23.67
N ASP A 212 1.80 10.61 -22.72
CA ASP A 212 1.59 11.46 -21.54
C ASP A 212 2.76 11.25 -20.55
N ASN A 213 3.27 12.32 -19.96
CA ASN A 213 4.53 12.32 -19.18
C ASN A 213 4.41 11.69 -17.76
N ASN A 214 3.44 10.81 -17.53
CA ASN A 214 3.25 10.16 -16.22
C ASN A 214 4.22 8.98 -16.09
N LEU A 215 5.48 9.28 -15.73
CA LEU A 215 6.46 8.25 -15.41
C LEU A 215 6.11 7.59 -14.06
N PRO A 216 6.20 6.25 -13.98
CA PRO A 216 5.92 5.52 -12.75
C PRO A 216 6.92 5.89 -11.64
N VAL A 217 6.41 6.17 -10.44
CA VAL A 217 7.21 6.45 -9.25
C VAL A 217 8.01 5.21 -8.86
N GLY A 218 9.33 5.34 -8.64
CA GLY A 218 10.18 4.28 -8.08
C GLY A 218 11.09 3.55 -9.07
N LEU A 219 11.03 3.86 -10.37
CA LEU A 219 12.07 3.47 -11.31
C LEU A 219 13.16 4.55 -11.38
N LEU A 220 14.42 4.12 -11.34
CA LEU A 220 15.56 4.98 -11.67
C LEU A 220 15.56 5.30 -13.17
N ASP A 221 16.14 6.44 -13.56
CA ASP A 221 16.29 6.85 -14.96
C ASP A 221 16.93 5.76 -15.85
N GLU A 222 17.84 4.97 -15.26
CA GLU A 222 18.50 3.83 -15.89
C GLU A 222 17.52 2.67 -16.16
N GLN A 223 16.58 2.43 -15.23
CA GLN A 223 15.59 1.35 -15.33
C GLN A 223 14.47 1.70 -16.32
N ILE A 224 14.15 2.98 -16.49
CA ILE A 224 13.18 3.45 -17.49
C ILE A 224 13.61 3.03 -18.91
N ASN A 225 14.91 3.04 -19.17
CA ASN A 225 15.49 2.63 -20.46
C ASN A 225 15.69 1.11 -20.61
N GLN A 226 15.55 0.34 -19.53
CA GLN A 226 15.89 -1.09 -19.47
C GLN A 226 14.80 -1.94 -18.80
N ALA A 227 13.53 -1.73 -19.17
CA ALA A 227 12.39 -2.49 -18.63
C ALA A 227 12.59 -4.02 -18.75
N ASP A 228 13.14 -4.50 -19.87
CA ASP A 228 13.39 -5.94 -20.09
C ASP A 228 14.40 -6.50 -19.07
N ALA A 229 15.44 -5.73 -18.72
CA ALA A 229 16.44 -6.15 -17.75
C ALA A 229 15.88 -6.24 -16.33
N VAL A 230 14.92 -5.38 -15.98
CA VAL A 230 14.20 -5.44 -14.70
C VAL A 230 13.39 -6.73 -14.60
N ILE A 231 12.67 -7.09 -15.67
CA ILE A 231 11.89 -8.35 -15.74
C ILE A 231 12.82 -9.57 -15.62
N GLU A 232 13.92 -9.58 -16.36
CA GLU A 232 14.92 -10.66 -16.30
C GLU A 232 15.50 -10.81 -14.88
N ASN A 233 15.88 -9.71 -14.24
CA ASN A 233 16.45 -9.74 -12.89
C ASN A 233 15.43 -10.23 -11.85
N PHE A 234 14.16 -9.84 -11.99
CA PHE A 234 13.09 -10.36 -11.14
C PHE A 234 12.98 -11.89 -11.23
N PHE A 235 12.98 -12.48 -12.43
CA PHE A 235 12.85 -13.94 -12.58
C PHE A 235 14.12 -14.72 -12.28
N LYS A 236 15.30 -14.08 -12.21
CA LYS A 236 16.51 -14.68 -11.62
C LYS A 236 16.37 -14.91 -10.11
N GLU A 237 15.69 -14.01 -9.42
CA GLU A 237 15.49 -14.09 -7.96
C GLU A 237 14.25 -14.91 -7.59
N TYR A 238 13.17 -14.81 -8.38
CA TYR A 238 11.88 -15.43 -8.07
C TYR A 238 11.38 -16.31 -9.22
N ASN A 239 11.44 -17.63 -9.03
CA ASN A 239 10.63 -18.51 -9.89
C ASN A 239 9.14 -18.37 -9.55
N LEU A 240 8.25 -18.65 -10.52
CA LEU A 240 6.80 -18.49 -10.35
C LEU A 240 6.24 -19.26 -9.15
N LYS A 241 6.74 -20.46 -8.87
CA LYS A 241 6.28 -21.26 -7.72
C LYS A 241 6.58 -20.55 -6.40
N ARG A 242 7.78 -19.98 -6.27
CA ARG A 242 8.20 -19.21 -5.09
C ARG A 242 7.41 -17.92 -4.98
N PHE A 243 7.20 -17.22 -6.08
CA PHE A 243 6.38 -16.00 -6.11
C PHE A 243 4.94 -16.25 -5.63
N ARG A 244 4.26 -17.26 -6.20
CA ARG A 244 2.89 -17.63 -5.80
C ARG A 244 2.80 -17.99 -4.32
N TYR A 245 3.81 -18.68 -3.79
CA TYR A 245 3.89 -18.94 -2.34
C TYR A 245 3.96 -17.64 -1.54
N LEU A 246 4.89 -16.74 -1.88
CA LEU A 246 5.08 -15.49 -1.13
C LEU A 246 3.86 -14.57 -1.21
N ILE A 247 3.21 -14.45 -2.37
CA ILE A 247 1.97 -13.69 -2.52
C ILE A 247 0.86 -14.26 -1.63
N ARG A 248 0.77 -15.59 -1.49
CA ARG A 248 -0.22 -16.22 -0.63
C ARG A 248 0.03 -15.93 0.86
N GLU A 249 1.28 -16.00 1.29
CA GLU A 249 1.66 -15.67 2.67
C GLU A 249 1.38 -14.19 2.96
N TRP A 250 1.73 -13.30 2.03
CA TRP A 250 1.46 -11.88 2.16
C TRP A 250 -0.06 -11.59 2.18
N LEU A 251 -0.83 -12.30 1.37
CA LEU A 251 -2.30 -12.16 1.31
C LEU A 251 -2.95 -12.60 2.62
N ASP A 252 -2.52 -13.73 3.16
CA ASP A 252 -2.94 -14.24 4.47
C ASP A 252 -2.70 -13.20 5.56
N ALA A 253 -1.49 -12.62 5.60
CA ALA A 253 -1.14 -11.57 6.55
C ALA A 253 -1.97 -10.28 6.37
N GLY A 254 -2.24 -9.86 5.13
CA GLY A 254 -3.06 -8.68 4.86
C GLY A 254 -4.54 -8.85 5.24
N ILE A 255 -5.13 -10.00 4.90
CA ILE A 255 -6.57 -10.27 5.15
C ILE A 255 -6.83 -10.50 6.64
N SER A 256 -5.93 -11.20 7.33
CA SER A 256 -6.02 -11.46 8.77
C SER A 256 -5.67 -10.26 9.64
N SER A 257 -5.26 -9.14 9.03
CA SER A 257 -4.99 -7.92 9.80
C SER A 257 -6.29 -7.38 10.40
N ASP A 258 -6.33 -7.30 11.72
CA ASP A 258 -7.38 -6.64 12.49
C ASP A 258 -7.13 -5.13 12.65
N THR A 259 -6.02 -4.63 12.10
CA THR A 259 -5.61 -3.23 12.18
C THR A 259 -5.32 -2.65 10.79
N GLY A 260 -5.58 -1.36 10.62
CA GLY A 260 -5.10 -0.59 9.46
C GLY A 260 -6.07 -0.57 8.28
N HIS A 261 -5.55 -0.75 7.06
CA HIS A 261 -6.28 -0.46 5.82
C HIS A 261 -7.39 -1.47 5.45
N TYR A 262 -7.48 -2.61 6.14
CA TYR A 262 -8.37 -3.72 5.77
C TYR A 262 -9.36 -4.15 6.86
N GLU A 263 -9.75 -3.23 7.74
CA GLU A 263 -10.70 -3.52 8.83
C GLU A 263 -12.08 -3.95 8.32
N LYS A 264 -12.54 -3.41 7.20
CA LYS A 264 -13.87 -3.64 6.64
C LYS A 264 -13.85 -4.70 5.55
N GLY A 265 -14.96 -5.44 5.43
CA GLY A 265 -15.10 -6.53 4.44
C GLY A 265 -14.80 -6.11 2.99
N TYR A 266 -15.27 -4.93 2.55
CA TYR A 266 -15.01 -4.47 1.19
C TYR A 266 -13.53 -4.13 0.93
N GLN A 267 -12.78 -3.71 1.96
CA GLN A 267 -11.35 -3.45 1.84
C GLN A 267 -10.59 -4.76 1.64
N ARG A 268 -10.97 -5.82 2.38
CA ARG A 268 -10.42 -7.18 2.17
C ARG A 268 -10.75 -7.71 0.78
N SER A 269 -11.95 -7.43 0.25
CA SER A 269 -12.30 -7.78 -1.14
C SER A 269 -11.41 -7.04 -2.15
N HIS A 270 -11.12 -5.76 -1.92
CA HIS A 270 -10.18 -4.99 -2.76
C HIS A 270 -8.79 -5.61 -2.73
N LEU A 271 -8.30 -6.03 -1.56
CA LEU A 271 -7.02 -6.71 -1.41
C LEU A 271 -6.96 -8.02 -2.20
N LEU A 272 -8.01 -8.83 -2.16
CA LEU A 272 -8.11 -10.05 -2.96
C LEU A 272 -7.99 -9.75 -4.46
N TRP A 273 -8.66 -8.71 -4.94
CA TRP A 273 -8.58 -8.29 -6.33
C TRP A 273 -7.17 -7.82 -6.69
N LEU A 274 -6.55 -6.98 -5.85
CA LEU A 274 -5.18 -6.53 -6.08
C LEU A 274 -4.22 -7.72 -6.18
N ALA A 275 -4.33 -8.70 -5.26
CA ALA A 275 -3.49 -9.90 -5.27
C ALA A 275 -3.67 -10.72 -6.55
N GLU A 276 -4.90 -10.87 -7.04
CA GLU A 276 -5.21 -11.58 -8.29
C GLU A 276 -4.63 -10.85 -9.51
N HIS A 277 -4.83 -9.54 -9.61
CA HIS A 277 -4.30 -8.73 -10.72
C HIS A 277 -2.76 -8.73 -10.71
N LEU A 278 -2.16 -8.62 -9.52
CA LEU A 278 -0.70 -8.70 -9.37
C LEU A 278 -0.17 -10.08 -9.82
N GLN A 279 -0.85 -11.17 -9.44
CA GLN A 279 -0.50 -12.50 -9.92
C GLN A 279 -0.59 -12.58 -11.45
N CYS A 280 -1.66 -12.05 -12.05
CA CYS A 280 -1.80 -12.01 -13.51
C CYS A 280 -0.68 -11.20 -14.18
N LEU A 281 -0.28 -10.05 -13.61
CA LEU A 281 0.84 -9.25 -14.12
C LEU A 281 2.15 -10.03 -14.10
N VAL A 282 2.47 -10.70 -12.98
CA VAL A 282 3.72 -11.47 -12.87
C VAL A 282 3.71 -12.69 -13.78
N GLU A 283 2.59 -13.39 -13.90
CA GLU A 283 2.50 -14.54 -14.81
C GLU A 283 2.59 -14.08 -16.28
N ALA A 284 1.94 -12.98 -16.66
CA ALA A 284 2.09 -12.40 -17.99
C ALA A 284 3.54 -11.99 -18.28
N ALA A 285 4.21 -11.35 -17.31
CA ALA A 285 5.62 -11.00 -17.43
C ALA A 285 6.51 -12.25 -17.64
N PHE A 286 6.22 -13.34 -16.94
CA PHE A 286 6.95 -14.60 -17.10
C PHE A 286 6.79 -15.18 -18.52
N HIS A 287 5.59 -15.11 -19.08
CA HIS A 287 5.32 -15.57 -20.45
C HIS A 287 5.93 -14.67 -21.52
N LEU A 288 6.07 -13.37 -21.26
CA LEU A 288 6.82 -12.47 -22.15
C LEU A 288 8.33 -12.68 -22.07
N TYR A 289 8.84 -13.13 -20.91
CA TYR A 289 10.25 -13.39 -20.68
C TYR A 289 10.73 -14.75 -21.21
N SER A 290 9.89 -15.79 -21.12
CA SER A 290 10.24 -17.20 -21.41
C SER A 290 10.19 -17.54 -22.90
#